data_AF-A0A7R9T8A8-F1
#
_entry.id   AF-A0A7R9T8A8-F1
#
_cell.length_a   1.000
_cell.length_b   1.000
_cell.length_c   1.000
_cell.angle_alpha   90.00
_cell.angle_beta   90.00
_cell.angle_gamma   90.00
#
_symmetry.space_group_name_H-M   'P 1'
#
loop_
_entity.id
_entity.type
_entity.pdbx_description
1 polymer ?
#
loop_
_entity_poly.entity_id
_entity_poly.type
_entity_poly.pdbx_seq_one_letter_code
_entity_poly.pdbx_strand_id
1 'polypeptide(L)'
;PTLALVAPAIFVGGDPLAGVPLDRALRFAWFRFLISQDGPGLNLVRGSVRRQLAAIEEGRTYANLSEDVRRAYARPTKAEGWDEGLLQSFRAGSFADASERLRREVPNALAPAKTKVVVVVGKNDRTTPPALSEALRDVLIECGVEDVRYELMPTASHLPMEEEAGGVRETFEALV
;
A
#
# COMPACT_ATOMS: atom_id res chain seq x y z
N PRO A 1 -1.73 10.68 22.68
CA PRO A 1 -1.01 9.60 21.96
C PRO A 1 -1.74 9.30 20.65
N THR A 2 -1.10 9.62 19.52
CA THR A 2 -1.67 9.37 18.19
C THR A 2 -1.50 7.89 17.85
N LEU A 3 -2.56 7.26 17.35
CA LEU A 3 -2.52 5.93 16.77
C LEU A 3 -2.22 6.08 15.27
N ALA A 4 -1.11 5.50 14.82
CA ALA A 4 -0.81 5.40 13.39
C ALA A 4 -1.17 4.01 12.89
N LEU A 5 -2.12 3.95 11.95
CA LEU A 5 -2.51 2.73 11.28
C LEU A 5 -1.71 2.59 9.99
N VAL A 6 -0.92 1.52 9.88
CA VAL A 6 -0.19 1.22 8.66
C VAL A 6 -0.78 -0.03 8.02
N ALA A 7 -1.77 0.19 7.15
CA ALA A 7 -2.24 -0.81 6.19
C ALA A 7 -1.37 -0.71 4.92
N PRO A 8 -0.93 -1.84 4.35
CA PRO A 8 0.44 -1.95 3.89
C PRO A 8 0.68 -1.28 2.53
N ALA A 9 1.69 -0.41 2.50
CA ALA A 9 2.45 -0.06 1.30
C ALA A 9 3.81 0.54 1.70
N ILE A 10 4.58 -0.13 2.56
CA ILE A 10 5.97 0.28 2.83
C ILE A 10 6.87 -0.92 2.54
N PHE A 11 7.74 -0.80 1.53
CA PHE A 11 8.79 -1.79 1.29
C PHE A 11 9.90 -1.58 2.30
N VAL A 12 10.12 -2.59 3.15
CA VAL A 12 11.11 -2.56 4.22
C VAL A 12 12.08 -3.71 4.00
N GLY A 13 13.04 -3.50 3.11
CA GLY A 13 14.04 -4.50 2.71
C GLY A 13 15.02 -3.91 1.70
N GLY A 14 16.14 -4.61 1.43
CA GLY A 14 17.16 -4.22 0.44
C GLY A 14 16.59 -4.10 -0.99
N ASP A 15 17.48 -3.92 -1.99
CA ASP A 15 17.08 -3.62 -3.38
C ASP A 15 15.83 -4.42 -3.79
N PRO A 16 14.67 -3.77 -4.07
CA PRO A 16 13.44 -4.46 -4.45
C PRO A 16 13.56 -5.27 -5.74
N LEU A 17 14.71 -5.18 -6.44
CA LEU A 17 15.09 -5.97 -7.60
C LEU A 17 15.97 -7.19 -7.28
N ALA A 18 16.46 -7.34 -6.05
CA ALA A 18 17.26 -8.49 -5.64
C ALA A 18 16.46 -9.79 -5.76
N GLY A 19 16.91 -10.70 -6.64
CA GLY A 19 16.23 -11.98 -6.90
C GLY A 19 15.05 -11.89 -7.89
N VAL A 20 14.79 -10.72 -8.47
CA VAL A 20 13.76 -10.54 -9.50
C VAL A 20 14.32 -10.96 -10.87
N PRO A 21 13.61 -11.81 -11.66
CA PRO A 21 14.01 -12.12 -13.03
C PRO A 21 14.28 -10.86 -13.86
N LEU A 22 15.33 -10.89 -14.69
CA LEU A 22 15.82 -9.72 -15.43
C LEU A 22 14.70 -8.99 -16.22
N ASP A 23 13.77 -9.73 -16.81
CA ASP A 23 12.64 -9.17 -17.54
C ASP A 23 11.70 -8.34 -16.63
N ARG A 24 11.47 -8.79 -15.40
CA ARG A 24 10.67 -8.07 -14.41
C ARG A 24 11.43 -6.87 -13.84
N ALA A 25 12.75 -6.99 -13.65
CA ALA A 25 13.59 -5.87 -13.23
C ALA A 25 13.63 -4.75 -14.29
N LEU A 26 13.76 -5.10 -15.58
CA LEU A 26 13.72 -4.16 -16.69
C LEU A 26 12.34 -3.49 -16.83
N ARG A 27 11.25 -4.23 -16.67
CA ARG A 27 9.89 -3.67 -16.65
C ARG A 27 9.69 -2.68 -15.51
N PHE A 28 10.25 -2.97 -14.33
CA PHE A 28 10.20 -2.08 -13.18
C PHE A 28 11.04 -0.82 -13.39
N ALA A 29 12.26 -0.95 -13.91
CA ALA A 29 13.12 0.18 -14.28
C ALA A 29 12.46 1.07 -15.35
N TRP A 30 11.84 0.45 -16.35
CA TRP A 30 11.09 1.16 -17.39
C TRP A 30 9.86 1.89 -16.82
N PHE A 31 9.09 1.23 -15.95
CA PHE A 31 7.99 1.87 -15.22
C PHE A 31 8.48 3.09 -14.44
N ARG A 32 9.59 2.96 -13.69
CA ARG A 32 10.22 4.07 -12.95
C ARG A 32 10.62 5.23 -13.85
N PHE A 33 11.25 4.94 -14.99
CA PHE A 33 11.61 5.94 -15.97
C PHE A 33 10.40 6.68 -16.52
N LEU A 34 9.29 5.97 -16.79
CA LEU A 34 8.07 6.59 -17.30
C LEU A 34 7.40 7.49 -16.26
N ILE A 35 7.27 7.04 -15.01
CA ILE A 35 6.62 7.85 -13.96
C ILE A 35 7.48 9.05 -13.53
N SER A 36 8.80 9.06 -13.76
CA SER A 36 9.63 10.24 -13.46
C SER A 36 9.43 11.38 -14.47
N GLN A 37 8.77 11.13 -15.60
CA GLN A 37 8.46 12.14 -16.61
C GLN A 37 6.99 12.53 -16.54
N ASP A 38 6.66 13.82 -16.74
CA ASP A 38 5.27 14.29 -16.60
C ASP A 38 4.36 13.71 -17.69
N GLY A 39 4.60 14.04 -18.97
CA GLY A 39 3.74 13.58 -20.07
C GLY A 39 3.61 12.05 -20.18
N PRO A 40 4.72 11.30 -20.29
CA PRO A 40 4.70 9.83 -20.30
C PRO A 40 4.13 9.21 -19.02
N GLY A 41 4.43 9.78 -17.85
CA GLY A 41 3.91 9.31 -16.57
C GLY A 41 2.40 9.46 -16.45
N LEU A 42 1.85 10.62 -16.85
CA LEU A 42 0.41 10.86 -16.88
C LEU A 42 -0.30 9.88 -17.83
N ASN A 43 0.27 9.61 -19.01
CA ASN A 43 -0.30 8.65 -19.95
C ASN A 43 -0.29 7.22 -19.36
N LEU A 44 0.76 6.84 -18.65
CA LEU A 44 0.84 5.56 -17.97
C LEU A 44 -0.22 5.44 -16.87
N VAL A 45 -0.36 6.46 -16.02
CA VAL A 45 -1.38 6.52 -14.95
C VAL A 45 -2.78 6.39 -15.53
N ARG A 46 -3.10 7.21 -16.54
CA ARG A 46 -4.39 7.18 -17.24
C ARG A 46 -4.69 5.81 -17.84
N GLY A 47 -3.70 5.21 -18.50
CA GLY A 47 -3.84 3.88 -19.09
C GLY A 47 -4.03 2.79 -18.03
N SER A 48 -3.30 2.86 -16.91
CA SER A 48 -3.44 1.92 -15.79
C SER A 48 -4.83 1.97 -15.18
N VAL A 49 -5.30 3.18 -14.88
CA VAL A 49 -6.62 3.40 -14.29
C VAL A 49 -7.74 2.97 -15.25
N ARG A 50 -7.66 3.29 -16.55
CA ARG A 50 -8.65 2.80 -17.52
C ARG A 50 -8.77 1.27 -17.52
N ARG A 51 -7.64 0.55 -17.45
CA ARG A 51 -7.64 -0.92 -17.37
C ARG A 51 -8.22 -1.42 -16.05
N GLN A 52 -7.91 -0.76 -14.94
CA GLN A 52 -8.47 -1.12 -13.64
C GLN A 52 -9.98 -0.87 -13.58
N LEU A 53 -10.46 0.27 -14.08
CA LEU A 53 -11.89 0.58 -14.18
C LEU A 53 -12.61 -0.47 -15.02
N ALA A 54 -12.09 -0.81 -16.20
CA ALA A 54 -12.67 -1.87 -17.03
C ALA A 54 -12.71 -3.22 -16.29
N ALA A 55 -11.65 -3.58 -15.55
CA ALA A 55 -11.63 -4.82 -14.77
C ALA A 55 -12.61 -4.81 -13.57
N ILE A 56 -12.88 -3.64 -12.98
CA ILE A 56 -13.88 -3.46 -11.92
C ILE A 56 -15.29 -3.56 -12.52
N GLU A 57 -15.55 -2.90 -13.65
CA GLU A 57 -16.83 -2.95 -14.37
C GLU A 57 -17.17 -4.36 -14.86
N GLU A 58 -16.17 -5.10 -15.34
CA GLU A 58 -16.30 -6.51 -15.75
C GLU A 58 -16.35 -7.48 -14.56
N GLY A 59 -16.24 -7.01 -13.32
CA GLY A 59 -16.26 -7.84 -12.12
C GLY A 59 -15.06 -8.77 -11.97
N ARG A 60 -13.97 -8.54 -12.71
CA ARG A 60 -12.71 -9.31 -12.59
C ARG A 60 -11.88 -8.91 -11.37
N THR A 61 -11.97 -7.65 -10.97
CA THR A 61 -11.33 -7.11 -9.77
C THR A 61 -12.40 -6.72 -8.76
N TYR A 62 -12.15 -6.97 -7.47
CA TYR A 62 -13.11 -6.69 -6.39
C TYR A 62 -14.46 -7.40 -6.56
N ALA A 63 -14.46 -8.59 -7.16
CA ALA A 63 -15.66 -9.40 -7.37
C ALA A 63 -16.43 -9.68 -6.07
N ASN A 64 -15.71 -9.77 -4.96
CA ASN A 64 -16.21 -10.00 -3.61
C ASN A 64 -16.77 -8.75 -2.91
N LEU A 65 -16.57 -7.55 -3.47
CA LEU A 65 -17.14 -6.32 -2.92
C LEU A 65 -18.54 -6.07 -3.51
N SER A 66 -19.37 -5.35 -2.76
CA SER A 66 -20.69 -4.92 -3.25
C SER A 66 -20.56 -3.99 -4.46
N GLU A 67 -21.60 -3.91 -5.29
CA GLU A 67 -21.60 -3.05 -6.48
C GLU A 67 -21.40 -1.57 -6.14
N ASP A 68 -21.97 -1.11 -5.04
CA ASP A 68 -21.85 0.28 -4.59
C ASP A 68 -20.43 0.61 -4.13
N VAL A 69 -19.78 -0.30 -3.41
CA VAL A 69 -18.36 -0.18 -3.03
C VAL A 69 -17.46 -0.20 -4.27
N ARG A 70 -17.70 -1.11 -5.23
CA ARG A 70 -16.98 -1.13 -6.52
C ARG A 70 -17.11 0.19 -7.28
N ARG A 71 -18.32 0.76 -7.36
CA ARG A 71 -18.56 2.06 -8.02
C ARG A 71 -17.86 3.22 -7.31
N ALA A 72 -17.67 3.14 -6.00
CA ALA A 72 -16.96 4.16 -5.24
C ALA A 72 -15.48 4.26 -5.67
N TYR A 73 -14.82 3.14 -6.00
CA TYR A 73 -13.45 3.13 -6.51
C TYR A 73 -13.26 3.86 -7.85
N ALA A 74 -14.34 4.03 -8.63
CA ALA A 74 -14.33 4.80 -9.87
C ALA A 74 -14.57 6.31 -9.68
N ARG A 75 -14.94 6.76 -8.48
CA ARG A 75 -15.21 8.18 -8.21
C ARG A 75 -13.98 9.08 -8.21
N PRO A 76 -12.81 8.67 -7.65
CA PRO A 76 -11.63 9.53 -7.62
C PRO A 76 -11.15 9.96 -9.01
N THR A 77 -11.41 9.16 -10.05
CA THR A 77 -11.04 9.46 -11.45
C THR A 77 -11.94 10.52 -12.11
N LYS A 78 -12.91 11.06 -11.37
CA LYS A 78 -13.82 12.13 -11.80
C LYS A 78 -13.46 13.49 -11.20
N ALA A 79 -12.53 13.54 -10.25
CA ALA A 79 -12.02 14.79 -9.68
C ALA A 79 -11.01 15.45 -10.63
N GLU A 80 -10.93 16.78 -10.65
CA GLU A 80 -9.89 17.48 -11.41
C GLU A 80 -8.48 17.15 -10.85
N GLY A 81 -7.49 16.92 -11.73
CA GLY A 81 -6.11 16.62 -11.33
C GLY A 81 -5.89 15.24 -10.70
N TRP A 82 -6.85 14.31 -10.81
CA TRP A 82 -6.74 12.97 -10.22
C TRP A 82 -5.52 12.17 -10.71
N ASP A 83 -5.15 12.36 -11.97
CA ASP A 83 -4.05 11.69 -12.66
C ASP A 83 -2.71 12.27 -12.26
N GLU A 84 -2.64 13.59 -12.05
CA GLU A 84 -1.48 14.26 -11.45
C GLU A 84 -1.28 13.80 -10.00
N GLY A 85 -2.33 13.79 -9.19
CA GLY A 85 -2.25 13.31 -7.80
C GLY A 85 -1.81 11.84 -7.69
N LEU A 86 -2.32 10.99 -8.59
CA LEU A 86 -1.91 9.58 -8.64
C LEU A 86 -0.49 9.40 -9.20
N LEU A 87 -0.06 10.22 -10.17
CA LEU A 87 1.33 10.24 -10.63
C LEU A 87 2.28 10.65 -9.51
N GLN A 88 1.94 11.69 -8.76
CA GLN A 88 2.71 12.10 -7.58
C GLN A 88 2.71 11.02 -6.52
N SER A 89 1.60 10.28 -6.35
CA SER A 89 1.54 9.13 -5.45
C SER A 89 2.45 7.98 -5.92
N PHE A 90 2.58 7.71 -7.22
CA PHE A 90 3.56 6.74 -7.72
C PHE A 90 5.01 7.21 -7.58
N ARG A 91 5.27 8.51 -7.73
CA ARG A 91 6.58 9.11 -7.49
C ARG A 91 6.96 9.06 -6.01
N ALA A 92 6.02 9.42 -5.13
CA ALA A 92 6.18 9.35 -3.69
C ALA A 92 6.26 7.90 -3.19
N GLY A 93 5.49 7.00 -3.80
CA GLY A 93 5.54 5.55 -3.62
C GLY A 93 6.68 4.87 -4.39
N SER A 94 7.63 5.63 -4.95
CA SER A 94 8.89 5.04 -5.40
C SER A 94 9.77 4.81 -4.16
N PHE A 95 9.50 3.71 -3.46
CA PHE A 95 10.13 3.30 -2.20
C PHE A 95 11.62 2.87 -2.34
N ALA A 96 12.34 3.35 -3.36
CA ALA A 96 13.73 2.98 -3.62
C ALA A 96 14.62 3.16 -2.38
N ASP A 97 14.29 4.12 -1.51
CA ASP A 97 15.01 4.42 -0.27
C ASP A 97 14.09 4.46 0.96
N ALA A 98 12.88 3.88 0.88
CA ALA A 98 11.88 4.03 1.96
C ALA A 98 12.33 3.40 3.27
N SER A 99 13.04 2.27 3.21
CA SER A 99 13.63 1.64 4.38
C SER A 99 14.67 2.55 5.04
N GLU A 100 15.57 3.16 4.25
CA GLU A 100 16.59 4.08 4.77
C GLU A 100 15.96 5.37 5.32
N ARG A 101 14.97 5.91 4.61
CA ARG A 101 14.21 7.08 5.04
C ARG A 101 13.42 6.81 6.33
N LEU A 102 12.78 5.65 6.45
CA LEU A 102 12.07 5.24 7.65
C LEU A 102 13.04 5.10 8.83
N ARG A 103 14.21 4.48 8.61
CA ARG A 103 15.28 4.41 9.61
C ARG A 103 15.82 5.76 10.05
N ARG A 104 15.82 6.76 9.17
CA ARG A 104 16.25 8.12 9.47
C ARG A 104 15.17 8.95 10.17
N GLU A 105 13.91 8.83 9.76
CA GLU A 105 12.83 9.74 10.19
C GLU A 105 12.10 9.24 11.43
N VAL A 106 11.91 7.92 11.59
CA VAL A 106 11.17 7.33 12.72
C VAL A 106 11.79 7.65 14.08
N PRO A 107 13.13 7.55 14.28
CA PRO A 107 13.74 7.90 15.57
C PRO A 107 13.59 9.39 15.93
N ASN A 108 13.38 10.25 14.92
CA ASN A 108 13.29 11.70 15.11
C ASN A 108 11.84 12.20 15.23
N ALA A 109 10.87 11.46 14.71
CA ALA A 109 9.47 11.87 14.67
C ALA A 109 8.55 10.97 15.52
N LEU A 110 8.56 9.66 15.29
CA LEU A 110 7.58 8.75 15.89
C LEU A 110 8.00 8.27 17.29
N ALA A 111 9.28 7.92 17.46
CA ALA A 111 9.79 7.44 18.75
C ALA A 111 9.67 8.50 19.86
N PRO A 112 10.11 9.76 19.67
CA PRO A 112 10.01 10.79 20.72
C PRO A 112 8.56 11.18 21.03
N ALA A 113 7.67 11.07 20.05
CA ALA A 113 6.24 11.35 20.20
C ALA A 113 5.48 10.25 20.96
N LYS A 114 6.13 9.11 21.27
CA LYS A 114 5.50 7.92 21.87
C LYS A 114 4.26 7.49 21.10
N THR A 115 4.35 7.55 19.76
CA THR A 115 3.27 7.14 18.86
C THR A 115 3.03 5.65 19.02
N LYS A 116 1.75 5.27 19.13
CA LYS A 116 1.35 3.87 19.10
C LYS A 116 1.11 3.46 17.66
N VAL A 117 1.66 2.33 17.24
CA VAL A 117 1.54 1.84 15.87
C VAL A 117 0.87 0.48 15.89
N VAL A 118 -0.15 0.31 15.04
CA VAL A 118 -0.75 -1.00 14.78
C VAL A 118 -0.58 -1.29 13.29
N VAL A 119 0.05 -2.43 13.00
CA VAL A 119 0.21 -2.98 11.65
C VAL A 119 -0.82 -4.09 11.49
N VAL A 120 -1.84 -3.86 10.66
CA VAL A 120 -2.93 -4.82 10.43
C VAL A 120 -2.80 -5.39 9.01
N VAL A 121 -2.75 -6.71 8.88
CA VAL A 121 -2.55 -7.38 7.58
C VAL A 121 -3.45 -8.58 7.42
N GLY A 122 -4.06 -8.72 6.24
CA GLY A 122 -4.81 -9.92 5.88
C GLY A 122 -3.90 -11.07 5.47
N LYS A 123 -4.17 -12.26 6.02
CA LYS A 123 -3.43 -13.49 5.71
C LYS A 123 -3.46 -13.85 4.22
N ASN A 124 -4.53 -13.46 3.52
CA ASN A 124 -4.72 -13.77 2.09
C ASN A 124 -4.19 -12.67 1.17
N ASP A 125 -3.54 -11.63 1.72
CA ASP A 125 -2.93 -10.56 0.91
C ASP A 125 -1.75 -11.10 0.09
N ARG A 126 -1.87 -10.99 -1.23
CA ARG A 126 -0.83 -11.38 -2.20
C ARG A 126 -0.04 -10.20 -2.75
N THR A 127 -0.50 -8.98 -2.50
CA THR A 127 0.15 -7.73 -2.91
C THR A 127 1.17 -7.31 -1.86
N THR A 128 0.81 -7.43 -0.60
CA THR A 128 1.63 -7.10 0.58
C THR A 128 1.57 -8.25 1.58
N PRO A 129 2.22 -9.38 1.25
CA PRO A 129 2.14 -10.60 2.06
C PRO A 129 2.70 -10.43 3.48
N PRO A 130 2.27 -11.28 4.43
CA PRO A 130 2.64 -11.19 5.84
C PRO A 130 4.14 -10.99 6.09
N ALA A 131 5.00 -11.74 5.39
CA ALA A 131 6.45 -11.63 5.53
C ALA A 131 7.01 -10.21 5.27
N LEU A 132 6.43 -9.46 4.32
CA LEU A 132 6.86 -8.08 4.06
C LEU A 132 6.38 -7.11 5.16
N SER A 133 5.20 -7.37 5.71
CA SER A 133 4.65 -6.54 6.79
C SER A 133 5.28 -6.79 8.16
N GLU A 134 5.76 -8.02 8.40
CA GLU A 134 6.58 -8.34 9.57
C GLU A 134 7.90 -7.56 9.55
N ALA A 135 8.53 -7.44 8.38
CA ALA A 135 9.73 -6.63 8.22
C ALA A 135 9.48 -5.15 8.56
N LEU A 136 8.30 -4.61 8.23
CA LEU A 136 7.92 -3.25 8.64
C LEU A 136 7.81 -3.10 10.17
N ARG A 137 7.14 -4.05 10.84
CA ARG A 137 7.07 -4.08 12.31
C ARG A 137 8.48 -4.06 12.91
N ASP A 138 9.35 -4.93 12.42
CA ASP A 138 10.70 -5.11 12.96
C ASP A 138 11.52 -3.83 12.81
N VAL A 139 11.44 -3.16 11.66
CA VAL A 139 12.15 -1.88 11.48
C VAL A 139 11.57 -0.77 12.35
N LEU A 140 10.26 -0.69 12.56
CA LEU A 140 9.69 0.30 13.48
C LEU A 140 10.22 0.11 14.91
N ILE A 141 10.33 -1.13 15.36
CA ILE A 141 10.92 -1.48 16.66
C ILE A 141 12.40 -1.11 16.70
N GLU A 142 13.18 -1.48 15.67
CA GLU A 142 14.61 -1.12 15.55
C GLU A 142 14.83 0.40 15.55
N CYS A 143 13.85 1.16 15.06
CA CYS A 143 13.89 2.63 15.03
C CYS A 143 13.39 3.30 16.33
N GLY A 144 13.08 2.51 17.37
CA GLY A 144 12.76 3.01 18.71
C GLY A 144 11.28 3.28 18.96
N VAL A 145 10.36 2.77 18.14
CA VAL A 145 8.92 2.82 18.46
C VAL A 145 8.63 1.76 19.53
N GLU A 146 8.23 2.21 20.73
CA GLU A 146 8.04 1.33 21.90
C GLU A 146 6.73 0.51 21.85
N ASP A 147 5.67 1.05 21.25
CA ASP A 147 4.32 0.44 21.23
C ASP A 147 3.93 0.09 19.78
N VAL A 148 4.46 -1.04 19.29
CA VAL A 148 4.15 -1.61 17.96
C VAL A 148 3.38 -2.91 18.13
N ARG A 149 2.14 -2.94 17.65
CA ARG A 149 1.30 -4.15 17.56
C ARG A 149 1.23 -4.64 16.13
N TYR A 150 1.21 -5.96 15.95
CA TYR A 150 1.07 -6.62 14.67
C TYR A 150 -0.12 -7.56 14.71
N GLU A 151 -1.10 -7.34 13.84
CA GLU A 151 -2.37 -8.04 13.82
C GLU A 151 -2.55 -8.73 12.46
N LEU A 152 -2.42 -10.05 12.47
CA LEU A 152 -2.66 -10.88 11.29
C LEU A 152 -4.13 -11.34 11.28
N MET A 153 -4.89 -10.83 10.32
CA MET A 153 -6.31 -11.17 10.16
C MET A 153 -6.45 -12.44 9.30
N PRO A 154 -6.93 -13.57 9.87
CA PRO A 154 -6.81 -14.88 9.25
C PRO A 154 -7.67 -15.07 8.01
N THR A 155 -8.76 -14.32 7.89
CA THR A 155 -9.73 -14.40 6.79
C THR A 155 -9.63 -13.24 5.81
N ALA A 156 -8.95 -12.16 6.19
CA ALA A 156 -8.87 -10.94 5.39
C ALA A 156 -7.86 -11.05 4.24
N SER A 157 -8.09 -10.29 3.18
CA SER A 157 -7.23 -10.15 2.02
C SER A 157 -6.52 -8.77 2.06
N HIS A 158 -6.43 -8.09 0.93
CA HIS A 158 -5.64 -6.86 0.80
C HIS A 158 -6.30 -5.63 1.46
N LEU A 159 -7.62 -5.61 1.62
CA LEU A 159 -8.36 -4.43 2.11
C LEU A 159 -9.32 -4.83 3.23
N PRO A 160 -8.81 -5.19 4.43
CA PRO A 160 -9.66 -5.67 5.52
C PRO A 160 -10.76 -4.69 5.93
N MET A 161 -10.54 -3.38 5.79
CA MET A 161 -11.52 -2.35 6.10
C MET A 161 -12.72 -2.28 5.14
N GLU A 162 -12.64 -2.97 3.99
CA GLU A 162 -13.67 -2.99 2.95
C GLU A 162 -14.33 -4.38 2.80
N GLU A 163 -13.82 -5.39 3.52
CA GLU A 163 -14.28 -6.77 3.41
C GLU A 163 -15.43 -7.06 4.40
N GLU A 164 -16.68 -6.96 3.94
CA GLU A 164 -17.87 -7.26 4.75
C GLU A 164 -18.06 -8.78 4.99
N ALA A 165 -17.49 -9.62 4.12
CA ALA A 165 -17.64 -11.05 4.21
C ALA A 165 -16.94 -11.63 5.45
N GLY A 166 -17.66 -12.47 6.20
CA GLY A 166 -17.08 -13.21 7.32
C GLY A 166 -16.67 -12.35 8.53
N GLY A 167 -17.23 -11.14 8.67
CA GLY A 167 -16.96 -10.27 9.81
C GLY A 167 -15.59 -9.58 9.77
N VAL A 168 -14.93 -9.56 8.60
CA VAL A 168 -13.56 -9.06 8.46
C VAL A 168 -13.48 -7.58 8.79
N ARG A 169 -14.37 -6.76 8.21
CA ARG A 169 -14.43 -5.33 8.49
C ARG A 169 -14.67 -5.02 9.96
N GLU A 170 -15.61 -5.70 10.60
CA GLU A 170 -15.92 -5.52 12.03
C GLU A 170 -14.72 -5.90 12.90
N THR A 171 -14.01 -6.97 12.52
CA THR A 171 -12.76 -7.36 13.18
C THR A 171 -11.68 -6.30 13.00
N PHE A 172 -11.54 -5.73 11.79
CA PHE A 172 -10.61 -4.62 11.53
C PHE A 172 -10.96 -3.41 12.39
N GLU A 173 -12.22 -2.99 12.41
CA GLU A 173 -12.72 -1.85 13.18
C GLU A 173 -12.54 -2.03 14.70
N ALA A 174 -12.53 -3.27 15.21
CA ALA A 174 -12.25 -3.56 16.62
C ALA A 174 -10.75 -3.53 16.99
N LEU A 175 -9.86 -3.65 15.99
CA LEU A 175 -8.41 -3.65 16.19
C LEU A 175 -7.79 -2.24 16.16
N VAL A 176 -8.45 -1.31 15.48
CA VAL A 176 -8.01 0.07 15.23
C VAL A 176 -8.70 1.08 16.15
#